data_AF-W7TA70-F1
#
_entry.id   AF-W7TA70-F1
#
_cell.length_a   1.000
_cell.length_b   1.000
_cell.length_c   1.000
_cell.angle_alpha   90.00
_cell.angle_beta   90.00
_cell.angle_gamma   90.00
#
_symmetry.space_group_name_H-M   'P 1'
#
loop_
_entity.id
_entity.type
_entity.pdbx_description
1 polymer ?
#
loop_
_entity_poly.entity_id
_entity_poly.type
_entity_poly.pdbx_seq_one_letter_code
_entity_poly.pdbx_strand_id
1 'polypeptide(L)'
;MFAPKSVRCRLTDGSPTVTTVRHDRRSRLVTIRLTEAPAFTITVRGQHIDELVEALREGDSLGVPCRHASYGDWLLGVHPHQWWVNPRAPRLPMELYLLLPEDQQAVVVFTADEVEELLATLVGAELVGAADQCR
;
A
#
# COMPACT_ATOMS: atom_id res chain seq x y z
N MET A 1 16.80 0.56 -12.10
CA MET A 1 15.66 -0.19 -11.53
C MET A 1 16.06 -0.60 -10.12
N PHE A 2 15.24 -0.33 -9.10
CA PHE A 2 15.55 -0.73 -7.72
C PHE A 2 15.17 -2.19 -7.52
N ALA A 3 15.95 -2.91 -6.72
CA ALA A 3 15.55 -4.24 -6.29
C ALA A 3 14.18 -4.14 -5.60
N PRO A 4 13.23 -5.04 -5.93
CA PRO A 4 11.97 -5.11 -5.19
C PRO A 4 12.25 -5.27 -3.70
N LYS A 5 11.51 -4.54 -2.87
CA LYS A 5 11.57 -4.65 -1.42
C LYS A 5 10.41 -5.50 -0.93
N SER A 6 10.68 -6.36 0.03
CA SER A 6 9.67 -7.19 0.68
C SER A 6 9.29 -6.55 2.01
N VAL A 7 8.00 -6.43 2.29
CA VAL A 7 7.47 -5.94 3.57
C VAL A 7 6.53 -7.00 4.13
N ARG A 8 6.74 -7.37 5.40
CA ARG A 8 5.90 -8.35 6.09
C ARG A 8 4.50 -7.77 6.35
N CYS A 9 3.51 -8.65 6.32
CA CYS A 9 2.12 -8.31 6.57
C CYS A 9 1.32 -9.59 6.86
N ARG A 10 0.01 -9.46 7.03
CA ARG A 10 -0.89 -10.58 7.30
C ARG A 10 -2.13 -10.53 6.44
N LEU A 11 -2.69 -11.70 6.16
CA LEU A 11 -4.05 -11.82 5.68
C LEU A 11 -5.05 -11.59 6.84
N THR A 12 -6.33 -11.45 6.52
CA THR A 12 -7.39 -11.20 7.51
C THR A 12 -7.61 -12.33 8.52
N ASP A 13 -7.21 -13.55 8.18
CA ASP A 13 -7.20 -14.69 9.09
C ASP A 13 -5.98 -14.71 10.04
N GLY A 14 -5.10 -13.70 9.93
CA GLY A 14 -3.87 -13.58 10.71
C GLY A 14 -2.66 -14.31 10.10
N SER A 15 -2.83 -15.04 9.00
CA SER A 15 -1.75 -15.77 8.34
C SER A 15 -0.66 -14.82 7.87
N PRO A 16 0.63 -15.08 8.19
CA PRO A 16 1.72 -14.23 7.76
C PRO A 16 1.92 -14.31 6.25
N THR A 17 2.18 -13.18 5.63
CA THR A 17 2.50 -13.09 4.21
C THR A 17 3.46 -11.93 3.95
N VAL A 18 3.82 -11.72 2.69
CA VAL A 18 4.79 -10.72 2.27
C VAL A 18 4.23 -9.95 1.08
N THR A 19 4.24 -8.63 1.20
CA THR A 19 4.05 -7.73 0.06
C THR A 19 5.40 -7.47 -0.59
N THR A 20 5.40 -7.38 -1.91
CA THR A 20 6.54 -6.91 -2.69
C THR A 20 6.21 -5.52 -3.21
N VAL A 21 7.08 -4.56 -2.90
CA VAL A 21 7.02 -3.19 -3.41
C VAL A 21 8.12 -2.99 -4.43
N ARG A 22 7.74 -2.58 -5.65
CA ARG A 22 8.66 -2.34 -6.76
C ARG A 22 8.48 -0.92 -7.30
N HIS A 23 9.59 -0.22 -7.45
CA HIS A 23 9.60 1.15 -7.99
C HIS A 23 10.04 1.17 -9.46
N ASP A 24 9.25 1.82 -10.29
CA ASP A 24 9.65 2.26 -11.63
C ASP A 24 9.80 3.78 -11.65
N ARG A 25 11.04 4.26 -11.62
CA ARG A 25 11.33 5.71 -11.63
C ARG A 25 11.03 6.38 -12.95
N ARG A 26 11.23 5.67 -14.06
CA ARG A 26 11.04 6.26 -15.39
C ARG A 26 9.57 6.64 -15.57
N SER A 27 8.69 5.77 -15.13
CA SER A 27 7.24 5.95 -15.20
C SER A 27 6.67 6.61 -13.94
N ARG A 28 7.49 6.84 -12.91
CA ARG A 28 7.08 7.28 -11.56
C ARG A 28 5.94 6.42 -11.01
N LEU A 29 6.14 5.12 -10.92
CA LEU A 29 5.14 4.16 -10.45
C LEU A 29 5.68 3.33 -9.29
N VAL A 30 4.80 2.97 -8.37
CA VAL A 30 5.04 1.95 -7.34
C VAL A 30 4.06 0.82 -7.53
N THR A 31 4.57 -0.39 -7.76
CA THR A 31 3.75 -1.61 -7.77
C THR A 31 3.81 -2.24 -6.40
N ILE A 32 2.65 -2.52 -5.81
CA ILE A 32 2.49 -3.31 -4.58
C ILE A 32 1.80 -4.61 -4.96
N ARG A 33 2.40 -5.74 -4.60
CA ARG A 33 1.89 -7.08 -4.92
C ARG A 33 1.95 -7.99 -3.71
N LEU A 34 0.92 -8.78 -3.48
CA LEU A 34 1.01 -9.97 -2.63
C LEU A 34 1.14 -11.23 -3.50
N THR A 35 2.08 -12.11 -3.17
CA THR A 35 2.24 -13.38 -3.89
C THR A 35 1.05 -14.30 -3.64
N GLU A 36 0.62 -14.41 -2.38
CA GLU A 36 -0.46 -15.32 -1.96
C GLU A 36 -1.87 -14.75 -2.19
N ALA A 37 -1.95 -13.47 -2.57
CA ALA A 37 -3.20 -12.82 -2.96
C ALA A 37 -2.97 -12.02 -4.25
N PRO A 38 -2.93 -12.66 -5.44
CA PRO A 38 -2.68 -11.98 -6.70
C PRO A 38 -3.70 -10.89 -7.03
N ALA A 39 -4.92 -11.01 -6.52
CA ALA A 39 -5.97 -9.98 -6.56
C ALA A 39 -5.59 -8.70 -5.80
N PHE A 40 -4.53 -8.74 -4.97
CA PHE A 40 -3.90 -7.57 -4.40
C PHE A 40 -2.61 -7.24 -5.18
N THR A 41 -2.80 -6.89 -6.46
CA THR A 41 -1.72 -6.34 -7.30
C THR A 41 -2.16 -4.99 -7.85
N ILE A 42 -1.53 -3.94 -7.33
CA ILE A 42 -1.87 -2.56 -7.68
C ILE A 42 -0.63 -1.78 -8.08
N THR A 43 -0.85 -0.70 -8.81
CA THR A 43 0.16 0.29 -9.12
C THR A 43 -0.32 1.68 -8.72
N VAL A 44 0.46 2.39 -7.92
CA VAL A 44 0.21 3.76 -7.49
C VAL A 44 1.10 4.69 -8.31
N ARG A 45 0.53 5.76 -8.86
CA ARG A 45 1.30 6.78 -9.59
C ARG A 45 2.03 7.68 -8.60
N GLY A 46 3.18 8.20 -9.02
CA GLY A 46 4.05 9.03 -8.20
C GLY A 46 3.33 10.15 -7.48
N GLN A 47 2.44 10.85 -8.18
CA GLN A 47 1.65 11.94 -7.59
C GLN A 47 0.70 11.53 -6.45
N HIS A 48 0.39 10.23 -6.30
CA HIS A 48 -0.50 9.69 -5.27
C HIS A 48 0.27 8.88 -4.22
N ILE A 49 1.61 8.83 -4.28
CA ILE A 49 2.42 8.16 -3.25
C ILE A 49 2.37 8.94 -1.95
N ASP A 50 2.44 10.27 -2.00
CA ASP A 50 2.28 11.13 -0.83
C ASP A 50 0.93 10.91 -0.15
N GLU A 51 -0.15 10.83 -0.92
CA GLU A 51 -1.50 10.53 -0.41
C GLU A 51 -1.53 9.16 0.29
N LEU A 52 -0.85 8.13 -0.25
CA LEU A 52 -0.75 6.82 0.39
C LEU A 52 0.06 6.89 1.70
N VAL A 53 1.16 7.62 1.70
CA VAL A 53 2.03 7.80 2.88
C VAL A 53 1.28 8.53 3.99
N GLU A 54 0.54 9.58 3.65
CA GLU A 54 -0.32 10.33 4.57
C GLU A 54 -1.42 9.43 5.13
N ALA A 55 -2.14 8.71 4.26
CA ALA A 55 -3.20 7.79 4.67
C ALA A 55 -2.70 6.71 5.66
N LEU A 56 -1.51 6.15 5.42
CA LEU A 56 -0.88 5.16 6.31
C LEU A 56 -0.50 5.74 7.68
N ARG A 57 -0.15 7.03 7.74
CA ARG A 57 0.23 7.73 8.99
C ARG A 57 -0.98 8.18 9.79
N GLU A 58 -2.01 8.68 9.10
CA GLU A 58 -3.17 9.28 9.74
C GLU A 58 -4.27 8.27 10.05
N GLY A 59 -4.29 7.15 9.32
CA GLY A 59 -5.29 6.12 9.47
C GLY A 59 -6.63 6.51 8.84
N ASP A 60 -6.63 7.32 7.79
CA ASP A 60 -7.87 7.82 7.20
C ASP A 60 -7.72 8.11 5.70
N SER A 61 -8.02 7.13 4.85
CA SER A 61 -8.33 7.38 3.44
C SER A 61 -9.08 6.22 2.81
N LEU A 62 -10.24 6.48 2.21
CA LEU A 62 -11.01 5.47 1.46
C LEU A 62 -10.66 5.44 -0.04
N GLY A 63 -9.65 6.18 -0.50
CA GLY A 63 -9.63 6.62 -1.89
C GLY A 63 -8.28 6.89 -2.53
N VAL A 64 -7.18 6.31 -2.05
CA VAL A 64 -5.88 6.50 -2.71
C VAL A 64 -5.96 5.98 -4.15
N PRO A 65 -5.80 6.84 -5.18
CA PRO A 65 -5.95 6.40 -6.56
C PRO A 65 -4.85 5.40 -6.94
N CYS A 66 -5.26 4.25 -7.45
CA CYS A 66 -4.35 3.23 -7.94
C CYS A 66 -4.85 2.60 -9.23
N ARG A 67 -4.05 1.73 -9.82
CA ARG A 67 -4.43 0.88 -10.95
C ARG A 67 -4.34 -0.57 -10.52
N HIS A 68 -5.47 -1.25 -10.45
CA HIS A 68 -5.55 -2.69 -10.26
C HIS A 68 -5.09 -3.44 -11.53
N ALA A 69 -4.34 -4.53 -11.35
CA ALA A 69 -3.75 -5.28 -12.46
C ALA A 69 -4.79 -5.81 -13.47
N SER A 70 -5.97 -6.18 -12.98
CA SER A 70 -7.03 -6.81 -13.79
C SER A 70 -8.19 -5.89 -14.12
N TYR A 71 -8.42 -4.84 -13.32
CA TYR A 71 -9.63 -4.01 -13.38
C TYR A 71 -9.37 -2.56 -13.82
N GLY A 72 -8.10 -2.18 -14.01
CA GLY A 72 -7.78 -0.82 -14.44
C GLY A 72 -7.78 0.16 -13.27
N ASP A 73 -8.25 1.38 -13.50
CA ASP A 73 -8.23 2.43 -12.48
C ASP A 73 -9.15 2.05 -11.32
N TRP A 74 -8.64 2.22 -10.09
CA TRP A 74 -9.26 1.74 -8.87
C TRP A 74 -8.93 2.64 -7.68
N LEU A 75 -9.56 2.39 -6.54
CA LEU A 75 -9.29 3.08 -5.28
C LEU A 75 -8.77 2.09 -4.25
N LEU A 76 -7.64 2.43 -3.64
CA LEU A 76 -7.10 1.72 -2.50
C LEU A 76 -7.59 2.41 -1.23
N GLY A 77 -8.24 1.65 -0.36
CA GLY A 77 -8.58 2.13 0.97
C GLY A 77 -7.53 1.76 2.01
N VAL A 78 -7.40 2.63 3.01
CA VAL A 78 -6.37 2.62 4.05
C VAL A 78 -7.02 3.02 5.37
N HIS A 79 -7.11 2.11 6.33
CA HIS A 79 -7.78 2.38 7.61
C HIS A 79 -7.24 1.50 8.75
N PRO A 80 -7.53 1.83 10.02
CA PRO A 80 -7.22 0.93 11.13
C PRO A 80 -7.93 -0.41 10.95
N HIS A 81 -7.27 -1.47 11.37
CA HIS A 81 -7.80 -2.83 11.26
C HIS A 81 -9.09 -2.95 12.05
N GLN A 82 -10.15 -3.44 11.39
CA GLN A 82 -11.48 -3.60 11.98
C GLN A 82 -12.07 -2.31 12.60
N TRP A 83 -11.75 -1.13 12.07
CA TRP A 83 -12.26 0.16 12.60
C TRP A 83 -13.80 0.22 12.68
N TRP A 84 -14.50 -0.50 11.79
CA TRP A 84 -15.97 -0.59 11.80
C TRP A 84 -16.53 -1.35 13.01
N VAL A 85 -15.74 -2.22 13.64
CA VAL A 85 -16.12 -2.96 14.85
C VAL A 85 -15.98 -2.06 16.08
N ASN A 86 -14.92 -1.26 16.12
CA ASN A 86 -14.66 -0.31 17.20
C ASN A 86 -14.06 0.98 16.63
N PRO A 87 -14.87 2.05 16.46
CA PRO A 87 -14.38 3.34 15.97
C PRO A 87 -13.37 4.03 16.90
N ARG A 88 -13.21 3.52 18.14
CA ARG A 88 -12.20 3.98 19.10
C ARG A 88 -10.97 3.07 19.17
N ALA A 89 -10.87 2.10 18.26
CA ALA A 89 -9.69 1.25 18.17
C ALA A 89 -8.44 2.13 17.95
N PRO A 90 -7.27 1.69 18.44
CA PRO A 90 -6.01 2.33 18.08
C PRO A 90 -5.88 2.39 16.56
N ARG A 91 -5.16 3.40 16.05
CA ARG A 91 -4.93 3.54 14.61
C ARG A 91 -4.22 2.33 14.00
N LEU A 92 -3.38 1.66 14.77
CA LEU A 92 -2.61 0.49 14.35
C LEU A 92 -3.21 -0.77 15.00
N PRO A 93 -3.20 -1.94 14.33
CA PRO A 93 -2.67 -2.21 12.99
C PRO A 93 -3.47 -1.54 11.87
N MET A 94 -2.88 -1.39 10.69
CA MET A 94 -3.50 -0.80 9.50
C MET A 94 -3.91 -1.87 8.50
N GLU A 95 -5.01 -1.63 7.80
CA GLU A 95 -5.44 -2.38 6.63
C GLU A 95 -5.22 -1.56 5.36
N LEU A 96 -4.72 -2.25 4.33
CA LEU A 96 -4.92 -1.83 2.95
C LEU A 96 -5.97 -2.75 2.34
N TYR A 97 -6.99 -2.19 1.70
CA TYR A 97 -8.05 -2.98 1.10
C TYR A 97 -8.49 -2.49 -0.28
N LEU A 98 -8.94 -3.44 -1.08
CA LEU A 98 -9.58 -3.23 -2.37
C LEU A 98 -10.97 -3.86 -2.27
N LEU A 99 -12.02 -3.06 -2.44
CA LEU A 99 -13.30 -3.60 -2.89
C LEU A 99 -13.08 -4.07 -4.32
N LEU A 100 -13.58 -5.23 -4.71
CA LEU A 100 -13.48 -5.78 -6.06
C LEU A 100 -14.92 -5.99 -6.58
N PRO A 101 -15.11 -6.29 -7.88
CA PRO A 101 -16.44 -6.64 -8.40
C PRO A 101 -17.11 -7.77 -7.61
N GLU A 102 -18.45 -7.82 -7.65
CA GLU A 102 -19.26 -8.85 -6.97
C GLU A 102 -19.08 -8.86 -5.44
N ASP A 103 -18.88 -7.68 -4.85
CA ASP A 103 -18.72 -7.47 -3.40
C ASP A 103 -17.53 -8.24 -2.79
N GLN A 104 -16.59 -8.69 -3.62
CA GLN A 104 -15.36 -9.30 -3.16
C GLN A 104 -14.44 -8.26 -2.52
N GLN A 105 -13.62 -8.69 -1.56
CA GLN A 105 -12.64 -7.81 -0.92
C GLN A 105 -11.29 -8.49 -0.85
N ALA A 106 -10.24 -7.75 -1.21
CA ALA A 106 -8.87 -8.15 -0.96
C ALA A 106 -8.30 -7.22 0.13
N VAL A 107 -7.88 -7.80 1.25
CA VAL A 107 -7.45 -7.07 2.45
C VAL A 107 -6.09 -7.61 2.88
N VAL A 108 -5.21 -6.69 3.28
CA VAL A 108 -3.92 -7.01 3.91
C VAL A 108 -3.74 -6.12 5.13
N VAL A 109 -3.22 -6.72 6.21
CA VAL A 109 -3.05 -6.08 7.52
C VAL A 109 -1.56 -5.89 7.81
N PHE A 110 -1.20 -4.73 8.34
CA PHE A 110 0.15 -4.37 8.77
C PHE A 110 0.13 -3.96 10.23
N THR A 111 0.98 -4.58 11.05
CA THR A 111 1.30 -4.12 12.40
C THR A 111 2.01 -2.77 12.39
N ALA A 112 2.19 -2.16 13.55
CA ALA A 112 2.91 -0.88 13.68
C ALA A 112 4.29 -0.92 13.01
N ASP A 113 5.11 -1.91 13.35
CA ASP A 113 6.47 -2.06 12.81
C ASP A 113 6.46 -2.29 11.29
N GLU A 114 5.46 -3.03 10.79
CA GLU A 114 5.30 -3.33 9.37
C GLU A 114 4.81 -2.10 8.57
N VAL A 115 3.99 -1.23 9.18
CA VAL A 115 3.62 0.06 8.59
C VAL A 115 4.86 0.95 8.46
N GLU A 116 5.72 1.02 9.48
CA GLU A 116 6.97 1.79 9.40
C GLU A 116 7.91 1.25 8.30
N GLU A 117 8.02 -0.08 8.16
CA GLU A 117 8.78 -0.71 7.09
C GLU A 117 8.20 -0.39 5.69
N LEU A 118 6.87 -0.40 5.57
CA LEU A 118 6.17 -0.01 4.35
C LEU A 118 6.42 1.47 4.01
N LEU A 119 6.27 2.37 4.98
CA LEU A 119 6.53 3.81 4.83
C LEU A 119 7.96 4.08 4.37
N ALA A 120 8.95 3.47 5.02
CA ALA A 120 10.36 3.58 4.63
C ALA A 120 10.61 3.08 3.20
N THR A 121 9.86 2.07 2.78
CA THR A 121 9.92 1.52 1.42
C THR A 121 9.28 2.46 0.40
N LEU A 122 8.13 3.06 0.70
CA LEU A 122 7.43 4.01 -0.16
C LEU A 122 8.21 5.33 -0.31
N VAL A 123 8.69 5.93 0.80
CA VAL A 123 9.43 7.21 0.79
C VAL A 123 10.82 7.09 0.15
N GLY A 124 11.45 5.92 0.24
CA GLY A 124 12.69 5.64 -0.48
C GLY A 124 12.58 5.77 -2.01
N ALA A 125 11.35 5.86 -2.55
CA ALA A 125 11.08 6.15 -3.96
C ALA A 125 11.45 7.58 -4.37
N GLU A 126 11.16 8.56 -3.50
CA GLU A 126 11.14 9.98 -3.84
C GLU A 126 12.50 10.67 -3.66
N LEU A 127 13.22 10.28 -2.61
CA LEU A 127 14.49 10.90 -2.21
C LEU A 127 15.67 10.68 -3.16
N VAL A 128 15.49 9.92 -4.24
CA VAL A 128 16.56 9.66 -5.22
C VAL A 128 16.22 10.24 -6.60
N GLY A 129 15.08 10.94 -6.74
CA GLY A 129 14.78 11.76 -7.92
C GLY A 129 15.23 13.21 -7.79
N ALA A 130 15.54 13.67 -6.57
CA ALA A 130 15.98 15.04 -6.31
C ALA A 130 17.51 15.23 -6.45
N ALA A 131 18.31 14.15 -6.38
CA ALA A 131 19.76 14.22 -6.44
C ALA A 131 20.33 14.37 -7.88
N ASP A 132 19.52 14.19 -8.92
CA ASP A 132 19.95 14.24 -10.33
C ASP A 132 19.58 15.55 -11.06
N GLN A 133 19.16 16.60 -10.33
CA GLN A 133 18.89 17.93 -10.92
C GLN A 133 19.94 19.00 -10.56
N CYS A 134 21.05 18.60 -9.94
CA CYS A 134 22.22 19.46 -9.72
C CYS A 134 23.47 18.80 -10.31
N ARG A 135 23.56 18.72 -11.65
CA ARG A 135 24.83 18.61 -12.38
C ARG A 135 24.69 19.00 -13.83
#